data_AF-A0A3S5B2D5-F1
#
_entry.id   AF-A0A3S5B2D5-F1
#
_cell.length_a   1.000
_cell.length_b   1.000
_cell.length_c   1.000
_cell.angle_alpha   90.00
_cell.angle_beta   90.00
_cell.angle_gamma   90.00
#
_symmetry.space_group_name_H-M   'P 1'
#
loop_
_entity.id
_entity.type
_entity.pdbx_description
1 polymer ?
#
loop_
_entity_poly.entity_id
_entity_poly.type
_entity_poly.pdbx_seq_one_letter_code
_entity_poly.pdbx_strand_id
1 'polypeptide(L)'
;MLITLSTLSSGMIIAAITVLILFVKFSINTFHLENTPWHTGKHLRSFVNFIIIGVTVLVVAVPEGLPLAVTISLAYSVKKMMRDNNLVRHLDACETMGNATAICSDKTGTLTTNRMTVVQSFLGGQYVNDATQLPMLRDLNHVVGHRLIHCISINSSYTSRVVVSERGNELPQQLGNKTECALLGFVQHLGASYEDIRAQWPEESLVKVFTFNSVRKSMSTVIRNLEPGRQGYSVFTKGASEMVLKKYLASFSPTE
;
A
#
# COMPACT_ATOMS: atom_id res chain seq x y z
N MET A 1 -1.50 8.07 31.95
CA MET A 1 -1.44 7.43 33.29
C MET A 1 -0.55 8.19 34.28
N LEU A 2 0.66 8.63 33.89
CA LEU A 2 1.52 9.46 34.75
C LEU A 2 0.90 10.83 35.12
N ILE A 3 0.28 11.50 34.14
CA ILE A 3 -0.39 12.80 34.36
C ILE A 3 -1.52 12.66 35.38
N THR A 4 -2.38 11.66 35.23
CA THR A 4 -3.51 11.39 36.13
C THR A 4 -3.07 11.07 37.56
N LEU A 5 -1.92 10.39 37.74
CA LEU A 5 -1.38 10.09 39.06
C LEU A 5 -0.84 11.36 39.76
N SER A 6 -0.15 12.22 39.00
CA SER A 6 0.41 13.48 39.52
C SER A 6 -0.68 14.48 39.90
N THR A 7 -1.73 14.58 39.09
CA THR A 7 -2.90 15.44 39.38
C THR A 7 -3.69 14.91 40.55
N LEU A 8 -3.83 13.58 40.70
CA LEU A 8 -4.48 12.96 41.85
C LEU A 8 -3.75 13.25 43.16
N SER A 9 -2.41 13.10 43.17
CA SER A 9 -1.60 13.42 44.36
C SER A 9 -1.76 14.88 44.77
N SER A 10 -1.75 15.80 43.79
CA SER A 10 -1.91 17.24 44.04
C SER A 10 -3.32 17.58 44.52
N GLY A 11 -4.34 16.96 43.91
CA GLY A 11 -5.75 17.12 44.28
C GLY A 11 -6.07 16.62 45.69
N MET A 12 -5.50 15.48 46.10
CA MET A 12 -5.66 14.97 47.47
C MET A 12 -5.04 15.90 48.51
N ILE A 13 -3.86 16.46 48.25
CA ILE A 13 -3.20 17.41 49.14
C ILE A 13 -4.06 18.66 49.30
N ILE A 14 -4.56 19.22 48.20
CA ILE A 14 -5.43 20.41 48.22
C ILE A 14 -6.74 20.12 48.98
N ALA A 15 -7.39 18.99 48.73
CA ALA A 15 -8.62 18.59 49.43
C ALA A 15 -8.39 18.45 50.94
N ALA A 16 -7.31 17.78 51.35
CA ALA A 16 -6.95 17.60 52.76
C ALA A 16 -6.65 18.95 53.45
N ILE A 17 -5.90 19.84 52.80
CA ILE A 17 -5.63 21.19 53.30
C ILE A 17 -6.94 21.99 53.44
N THR A 18 -7.85 21.88 52.47
CA THR A 18 -9.13 22.61 52.50
C THR A 18 -9.98 22.16 53.68
N VAL A 19 -10.09 20.84 53.91
CA VAL A 19 -10.81 20.28 55.07
C VAL A 19 -10.14 20.72 56.37
N LEU A 20 -8.81 20.65 56.46
CA LEU A 20 -8.06 21.08 57.64
C LEU A 20 -8.30 22.57 57.97
N ILE A 21 -8.23 23.44 56.97
CA ILE A 21 -8.49 24.88 57.14
C ILE A 21 -9.93 25.13 57.61
N LEU A 22 -10.92 24.44 57.02
CA LEU A 22 -12.32 24.57 57.44
C LEU A 22 -12.54 24.07 58.87
N PHE A 23 -11.89 22.97 59.25
CA PHE A 23 -11.95 22.40 60.60
C PHE A 23 -11.34 23.34 61.64
N VAL A 24 -10.14 23.88 61.35
CA VAL A 24 -9.44 24.83 62.23
C VAL A 24 -10.20 26.14 62.34
N LYS A 25 -10.68 26.70 61.22
CA LYS A 25 -11.45 27.95 61.20
C LYS A 25 -12.74 27.82 62.00
N PHE A 26 -13.47 26.71 61.84
CA PHE A 26 -14.68 26.44 62.60
C PHE A 26 -14.39 26.30 64.10
N SER A 27 -13.32 25.58 64.44
CA SER A 27 -12.93 25.38 65.85
C SER A 27 -12.54 26.68 66.54
N ILE A 28 -11.77 27.55 65.88
CA ILE A 28 -11.38 28.86 66.42
C ILE A 28 -12.60 29.78 66.56
N ASN A 29 -13.44 29.89 65.53
CA ASN A 29 -14.56 30.82 65.57
C ASN A 29 -15.60 30.43 66.63
N THR A 30 -15.93 29.14 66.72
CA THR A 30 -17.02 28.67 67.59
C THR A 30 -16.60 28.46 69.05
N PHE A 31 -15.38 27.97 69.30
CA PHE A 31 -14.92 27.69 70.67
C PHE A 31 -14.07 28.80 71.29
N HIS A 32 -13.36 29.61 70.48
CA HIS A 32 -12.47 30.66 71.01
C HIS A 32 -13.09 32.06 70.94
N LEU A 33 -13.81 32.40 69.86
CA LEU A 33 -14.41 33.72 69.70
C LEU A 33 -15.84 33.79 70.25
N GLU A 34 -16.68 32.80 69.95
CA GLU A 34 -18.11 32.81 70.31
C GLU A 34 -18.43 32.17 71.68
N ASN A 35 -17.48 31.45 72.30
CA ASN A 35 -17.62 30.76 73.61
C ASN A 35 -18.92 29.93 73.75
N THR A 36 -19.38 29.29 72.68
CA THR A 36 -20.61 28.49 72.73
C THR A 36 -20.38 27.11 73.37
N PRO A 37 -21.30 26.60 74.21
CA PRO A 37 -21.18 25.26 74.76
C PRO A 37 -21.33 24.19 73.67
N TRP A 38 -20.65 23.06 73.84
CA TRP A 38 -20.65 21.99 72.86
C TRP A 38 -22.07 21.42 72.65
N HIS A 39 -22.62 21.62 71.44
CA HIS A 39 -23.86 21.01 70.98
C HIS A 39 -23.59 19.90 69.95
N THR A 40 -23.55 18.65 70.41
CA THR A 40 -23.18 17.46 69.61
C THR A 40 -23.87 17.39 68.25
N GLY A 41 -25.18 17.69 68.16
CA GLY A 41 -25.92 17.60 66.90
C GLY A 41 -25.56 18.67 65.84
N LYS A 42 -25.29 19.92 66.26
CA LYS A 42 -25.00 21.03 65.33
C LYS A 42 -23.55 21.01 64.84
N HIS A 43 -22.58 20.75 65.73
CA HIS A 43 -21.17 20.72 65.35
C HIS A 43 -20.85 19.49 64.50
N LEU A 44 -21.41 18.31 64.82
CA LEU A 44 -21.22 17.10 64.02
C LEU A 44 -21.72 17.28 62.58
N ARG A 45 -22.88 17.91 62.40
CA ARG A 45 -23.42 18.23 61.06
C ARG A 45 -22.50 19.17 60.27
N SER A 46 -21.87 20.12 60.95
CA SER A 46 -20.92 21.06 60.33
C SER A 46 -19.64 20.36 59.88
N PHE A 47 -19.10 19.45 60.69
CA PHE A 47 -17.94 18.63 60.31
C PHE A 47 -18.22 17.70 59.14
N VAL A 48 -19.39 17.07 59.11
CA VAL A 48 -19.84 16.26 57.96
C VAL A 48 -19.89 17.12 56.70
N ASN A 49 -20.41 18.34 56.78
CA ASN A 49 -20.41 19.26 55.63
C ASN A 49 -19.00 19.62 55.13
N PHE A 50 -18.03 19.80 56.02
CA PHE A 50 -16.64 20.07 55.61
C PHE A 50 -16.01 18.87 54.91
N ILE A 51 -16.30 17.65 55.37
CA ILE A 51 -15.87 16.42 54.69
C ILE A 51 -16.52 16.31 53.31
N ILE A 52 -17.83 16.60 53.19
CA ILE A 52 -18.53 16.62 51.90
C ILE A 52 -17.86 17.62 50.94
N ILE A 53 -17.52 18.83 51.41
CA ILE A 53 -16.80 19.83 50.60
C ILE A 53 -15.44 19.28 50.15
N GLY A 54 -14.67 18.64 51.04
CA GLY A 54 -13.40 17.99 50.69
C GLY A 54 -13.55 16.92 49.60
N VAL A 55 -14.57 16.08 49.70
CA VAL A 55 -14.88 15.06 48.69
C VAL A 55 -15.27 15.71 47.36
N THR A 56 -16.06 16.79 47.36
CA THR A 56 -16.41 17.50 46.12
C THR A 56 -15.20 18.12 45.44
N VAL A 57 -14.25 18.68 46.19
CA VAL A 57 -12.98 19.21 45.64
C VAL A 57 -12.15 18.08 45.04
N LEU A 58 -12.09 16.92 45.68
CA LEU A 58 -11.38 15.75 45.18
C LEU A 58 -11.95 15.25 43.85
N VAL A 59 -13.28 15.12 43.73
CA VAL A 59 -13.94 14.67 42.48
C VAL A 59 -13.67 15.65 41.33
N VAL A 60 -13.71 16.96 41.59
CA VAL A 60 -13.39 17.98 40.57
C VAL A 60 -11.92 17.92 40.15
N ALA A 61 -11.01 17.54 41.05
CA ALA A 61 -9.58 17.43 40.78
C ALA A 61 -9.20 16.19 39.97
N VAL A 62 -10.06 15.17 39.86
CA VAL A 62 -9.82 13.96 39.08
C VAL A 62 -10.57 14.05 37.75
N PRO A 63 -9.88 14.36 36.63
CA PRO A 63 -10.52 14.45 35.33
C PRO A 63 -10.77 13.05 34.75
N GLU A 64 -11.82 12.37 35.23
CA GLU A 64 -12.23 11.05 34.74
C GLU A 64 -12.62 11.05 33.24
N GLY A 65 -12.99 12.23 32.71
CA GLY A 65 -13.34 12.40 31.29
C GLY A 65 -12.14 12.48 30.34
N LEU A 66 -10.91 12.68 30.83
CA LEU A 66 -9.75 12.88 29.97
C LEU A 66 -9.39 11.62 29.14
N PRO A 67 -9.30 10.41 29.72
CA PRO A 67 -9.05 9.19 28.93
C PRO A 67 -10.18 8.89 27.94
N LEU A 68 -11.43 9.22 28.31
CA LEU A 68 -12.60 9.04 27.45
C LEU A 68 -12.53 9.96 26.23
N ALA A 69 -12.19 11.24 26.43
CA ALA A 69 -12.05 12.21 25.34
C ALA A 69 -10.98 11.80 24.33
N VAL A 70 -9.82 11.31 24.80
CA VAL A 70 -8.74 10.82 23.94
C VAL A 70 -9.21 9.62 23.11
N THR A 71 -9.89 8.65 23.74
CA THR A 71 -10.37 7.44 23.06
C THR A 71 -11.41 7.78 21.98
N ILE A 72 -12.36 8.68 22.26
CA ILE A 72 -13.38 9.12 21.30
C ILE A 72 -12.73 9.85 20.11
N SER A 73 -11.77 10.75 20.38
CA SER A 73 -11.04 11.48 19.34
C SER A 73 -10.27 10.53 18.41
N LEU A 74 -9.61 9.52 18.99
CA LEU A 74 -8.85 8.52 18.26
C LEU A 74 -9.77 7.61 17.42
N ALA A 75 -10.89 7.17 17.98
CA ALA A 75 -11.89 6.37 17.26
C ALA A 75 -12.49 7.13 16.06
N TYR A 76 -12.77 8.43 16.22
CA TYR A 76 -13.24 9.27 15.13
C TYR A 76 -12.19 9.40 14.02
N SER A 77 -10.93 9.60 14.40
CA SER A 77 -9.80 9.69 13.46
C SER A 77 -9.62 8.40 12.66
N VAL A 78 -9.67 7.23 13.32
CA VAL A 78 -9.59 5.93 12.63
C VAL A 78 -10.77 5.70 11.69
N LYS A 79 -11.99 6.08 12.10
CA LYS A 79 -13.16 6.01 11.22
C LYS A 79 -13.01 6.88 9.97
N LYS A 80 -12.39 8.05 10.09
CA LYS A 80 -12.07 8.92 8.95
C LYS A 80 -11.00 8.29 8.06
N MET A 81 -9.88 7.84 8.62
CA MET A 81 -8.79 7.17 7.89
C MET A 81 -9.29 5.96 7.10
N MET A 82 -10.23 5.18 7.65
CA MET A 82 -10.84 4.04 6.97
C MET A 82 -11.61 4.44 5.70
N ARG A 83 -12.27 5.62 5.68
CA ARG A 83 -12.92 6.13 4.47
C ARG A 83 -11.90 6.54 3.40
N ASP A 84 -10.72 6.93 3.82
CA ASP A 84 -9.60 7.29 2.95
C ASP A 84 -8.77 6.05 2.55
N ASN A 85 -9.36 4.84 2.62
CA ASN A 85 -8.73 3.54 2.34
C ASN A 85 -7.48 3.23 3.21
N ASN A 86 -7.33 3.89 4.37
CA ASN A 86 -6.27 3.62 5.33
C ASN A 86 -6.84 2.88 6.56
N LEU A 87 -6.66 1.55 6.58
CA LEU A 87 -7.12 0.70 7.66
C LEU A 87 -6.11 0.66 8.82
N VAL A 88 -6.46 1.31 9.93
CA VAL A 88 -5.68 1.25 11.18
C VAL A 88 -6.11 0.02 11.99
N ARG A 89 -5.18 -0.92 12.21
CA ARG A 89 -5.44 -2.14 13.00
C ARG A 89 -5.21 -1.97 14.51
N HIS A 90 -4.30 -1.06 14.88
CA HIS A 90 -3.96 -0.74 16.26
C HIS A 90 -4.05 0.76 16.46
N LEU A 91 -4.83 1.21 17.44
CA LEU A 91 -5.08 2.63 17.68
C LEU A 91 -3.79 3.41 18.00
N ASP A 92 -2.85 2.78 18.71
CA ASP A 92 -1.54 3.36 19.08
C ASP A 92 -0.65 3.64 17.85
N ALA A 93 -0.94 3.01 16.71
CA ALA A 93 -0.20 3.26 15.46
C ALA A 93 -0.46 4.67 14.94
N CYS A 94 -1.64 5.26 15.20
CA CYS A 94 -1.92 6.64 14.82
C CYS A 94 -1.02 7.63 15.57
N GLU A 95 -0.79 7.41 16.86
CA GLU A 95 0.10 8.23 17.68
C GLU A 95 1.56 8.05 17.25
N THR A 96 1.97 6.79 17.02
CA THR A 96 3.33 6.46 16.55
C THR A 96 3.64 7.11 15.21
N MET A 97 2.70 7.05 14.25
CA MET A 97 2.88 7.67 12.93
C MET A 97 2.96 9.19 13.00
N GLY A 98 2.24 9.83 13.93
CA GLY A 98 2.32 11.27 14.17
C GLY A 98 3.71 11.74 14.62
N ASN A 99 4.48 10.86 15.24
CA ASN A 99 5.85 11.13 15.71
C ASN A 99 6.93 10.54 14.79
N ALA A 100 6.58 10.01 13.62
CA ALA A 100 7.53 9.39 12.71
C ALA A 100 8.47 10.42 12.07
N THR A 101 9.78 10.19 12.15
CA THR A 101 10.82 11.05 11.56
C THR A 101 11.49 10.45 10.32
N ALA A 102 11.34 9.13 10.11
CA ALA A 102 11.87 8.41 8.97
C ALA A 102 10.86 7.37 8.46
N ILE A 103 10.77 7.23 7.14
CA ILE A 103 9.90 6.25 6.47
C ILE A 103 10.77 5.32 5.62
N CYS A 104 10.93 4.07 6.08
CA CYS A 104 11.59 3.02 5.32
C CYS A 104 10.56 2.35 4.41
N SER A 105 10.51 2.76 3.14
CA SER A 105 9.58 2.21 2.16
C SER A 105 10.25 1.14 1.30
N ASP A 106 9.54 0.05 1.03
CA ASP A 106 9.95 -0.91 0.01
C ASP A 106 9.68 -0.36 -1.40
N LYS A 107 10.43 -0.78 -2.41
CA LYS A 107 10.27 -0.31 -3.78
C LYS A 107 9.12 -1.01 -4.49
N THR A 108 9.08 -2.34 -4.42
CA THR A 108 8.21 -3.15 -5.29
C THR A 108 6.81 -3.23 -4.68
N GLY A 109 5.81 -2.70 -5.39
CA GLY A 109 4.42 -2.72 -4.91
C GLY A 109 4.09 -1.71 -3.81
N THR A 110 5.04 -0.86 -3.40
CA THR A 110 4.78 0.33 -2.56
C THR A 110 5.10 1.61 -3.33
N LEU A 111 6.37 1.83 -3.72
CA LEU A 111 6.73 2.99 -4.56
C LEU A 111 6.38 2.78 -6.04
N THR A 112 6.43 1.55 -6.50
CA THR A 112 6.09 1.18 -7.88
C THR A 112 4.70 0.54 -7.94
N THR A 113 3.98 0.76 -9.05
CA THR A 113 2.63 0.22 -9.29
C THR A 113 2.59 -1.31 -9.53
N ASN A 114 3.71 -2.01 -9.29
CA ASN A 114 3.89 -3.45 -9.57
C ASN A 114 3.37 -3.86 -10.97
N ARG A 115 3.55 -2.95 -11.92
CA ARG A 115 3.16 -3.05 -13.32
C ARG A 115 4.37 -2.71 -14.16
N MET A 116 4.74 -3.62 -15.06
CA MET A 116 5.82 -3.36 -16.00
C MET A 116 5.23 -2.87 -17.32
N THR A 117 5.89 -1.90 -17.93
CA THR A 117 5.55 -1.35 -19.25
C THR A 117 6.81 -1.29 -20.09
N VAL A 118 6.64 -1.36 -21.41
CA VAL A 118 7.73 -1.05 -22.33
C VAL A 118 7.91 0.47 -22.30
N VAL A 119 9.13 0.92 -21.99
CA VAL A 119 9.48 2.34 -21.94
C VAL A 119 10.35 2.75 -23.13
N GLN A 120 11.12 1.81 -23.65
CA GLN A 120 12.08 2.04 -24.72
C GLN A 120 12.03 0.88 -25.70
N SER A 121 12.31 1.17 -26.98
CA SER A 121 12.35 0.16 -28.02
C SER A 121 13.47 0.43 -29.03
N PHE A 122 14.02 -0.64 -29.59
CA PHE A 122 14.96 -0.56 -30.70
C PHE A 122 14.42 -1.42 -31.84
N LEU A 123 13.78 -0.80 -32.82
CA LEU A 123 13.05 -1.47 -33.90
C LEU A 123 13.47 -0.89 -35.25
N GLY A 124 13.79 -1.75 -36.22
CA GLY A 124 14.13 -1.30 -37.57
C GLY A 124 15.35 -0.37 -37.66
N GLY A 125 16.27 -0.44 -36.69
CA GLY A 125 17.43 0.45 -36.60
C GLY A 125 17.17 1.80 -35.92
N GLN A 126 15.94 2.05 -35.46
CA GLN A 126 15.57 3.25 -34.72
C GLN A 126 15.47 2.96 -33.23
N TYR A 127 16.11 3.79 -32.43
CA TYR A 127 16.03 3.76 -30.98
C TYR A 127 15.05 4.82 -30.47
N VAL A 128 14.06 4.39 -29.70
CA VAL A 128 13.11 5.26 -29.00
C VAL A 128 13.36 5.11 -27.51
N ASN A 129 13.60 6.24 -26.83
CA ASN A 129 13.98 6.28 -25.43
C ASN A 129 12.85 6.73 -24.48
N ASP A 130 11.67 7.06 -25.01
CA ASP A 130 10.51 7.53 -24.26
C ASP A 130 9.26 6.69 -24.56
N ALA A 131 8.50 6.40 -23.50
CA ALA A 131 7.26 5.64 -23.55
C ALA A 131 6.16 6.37 -24.33
N THR A 132 6.19 7.71 -24.37
CA THR A 132 5.17 8.51 -25.08
C THR A 132 5.37 8.52 -26.59
N GLN A 133 6.57 8.18 -27.06
CA GLN A 133 6.97 8.23 -28.48
C GLN A 133 7.17 6.84 -29.07
N LEU A 134 6.64 5.80 -28.41
CA LEU A 134 6.71 4.44 -28.91
C LEU A 134 6.06 4.35 -30.30
N PRO A 135 6.67 3.60 -31.24
CA PRO A 135 6.17 3.52 -32.60
C PRO A 135 4.83 2.78 -32.64
N MET A 136 3.98 3.13 -33.59
CA MET A 136 2.78 2.37 -33.95
C MET A 136 3.13 1.33 -35.04
N LEU A 137 2.26 0.34 -35.26
CA LEU A 137 2.48 -0.66 -36.30
C LEU A 137 2.63 -0.04 -37.72
N ARG A 138 1.97 1.10 -37.97
CA ARG A 138 2.08 1.88 -39.22
C ARG A 138 3.46 2.51 -39.46
N ASP A 139 4.24 2.73 -38.39
CA ASP A 139 5.56 3.36 -38.48
C ASP A 139 6.66 2.31 -38.72
N LEU A 140 6.33 1.03 -38.59
CA LEU A 140 7.24 -0.09 -38.76
C LEU A 140 7.10 -0.71 -40.16
N ASN A 141 8.19 -1.28 -40.65
CA ASN A 141 8.14 -2.16 -41.82
C ASN A 141 7.16 -3.31 -41.54
N HIS A 142 6.22 -3.55 -42.45
CA HIS A 142 5.18 -4.58 -42.35
C HIS A 142 5.74 -5.95 -41.94
N VAL A 143 6.89 -6.36 -42.49
CA VAL A 143 7.51 -7.67 -42.16
C VAL A 143 7.99 -7.71 -40.70
N VAL A 144 8.62 -6.62 -40.24
CA VAL A 144 9.15 -6.52 -38.87
C VAL A 144 8.00 -6.42 -37.87
N GLY A 145 7.03 -5.54 -38.13
CA GLY A 145 5.84 -5.36 -37.30
C GLY A 145 5.04 -6.65 -37.15
N HIS A 146 4.74 -7.32 -38.27
CA HIS A 146 4.03 -8.60 -38.28
C HIS A 146 4.79 -9.67 -37.47
N ARG A 147 6.09 -9.86 -37.71
CA ARG A 147 6.87 -10.85 -36.95
C ARG A 147 6.97 -10.50 -35.46
N LEU A 148 7.04 -9.22 -35.11
CA LEU A 148 7.13 -8.75 -33.72
C LEU A 148 5.84 -9.05 -32.94
N ILE A 149 4.68 -8.66 -33.47
CA ILE A 149 3.39 -8.87 -32.78
C ILE A 149 3.09 -10.36 -32.61
N HIS A 150 3.39 -11.18 -33.62
CA HIS A 150 3.24 -12.64 -33.52
C HIS A 150 4.24 -13.25 -32.53
N CYS A 151 5.50 -12.82 -32.56
CA CYS A 151 6.51 -13.28 -31.60
C CYS A 151 6.07 -13.01 -30.16
N ILE A 152 5.63 -11.78 -29.85
CA ILE A 152 5.22 -11.41 -28.49
C ILE A 152 3.96 -12.19 -28.06
N SER A 153 2.96 -12.26 -28.93
CA SER A 153 1.65 -12.84 -28.60
C SER A 153 1.71 -14.36 -28.41
N ILE A 154 2.49 -15.05 -29.25
CA ILE A 154 2.63 -16.52 -29.28
C ILE A 154 3.71 -16.99 -28.31
N ASN A 155 4.85 -16.30 -28.21
CA ASN A 155 5.94 -16.66 -27.32
C ASN A 155 5.76 -16.07 -25.90
N SER A 156 4.53 -15.97 -25.42
CA SER A 156 4.20 -15.57 -24.05
C SER A 156 3.26 -16.58 -23.43
N SER A 157 3.36 -16.81 -22.12
CA SER A 157 2.47 -17.77 -21.45
C SER A 157 1.01 -17.37 -21.69
N TYR A 158 0.16 -18.36 -21.92
CA TYR A 158 -1.28 -18.15 -22.11
C TYR A 158 -1.98 -17.66 -20.82
N THR A 159 -1.34 -17.87 -19.68
CA THR A 159 -1.76 -17.31 -18.38
C THR A 159 -1.47 -15.83 -18.26
N SER A 160 -0.49 -15.32 -19.03
CA SER A 160 -0.15 -13.90 -19.05
C SER A 160 -1.18 -13.12 -19.88
N ARG A 161 -1.90 -12.21 -19.22
CA ARG A 161 -2.99 -11.42 -19.83
C ARG A 161 -3.02 -10.01 -19.26
N VAL A 162 -3.49 -9.06 -20.06
CA VAL A 162 -3.75 -7.68 -19.65
C VAL A 162 -5.26 -7.51 -19.62
N VAL A 163 -5.83 -7.38 -18.42
CA VAL A 163 -7.27 -7.24 -18.21
C VAL A 163 -7.57 -5.76 -17.96
N VAL A 164 -8.47 -5.19 -18.76
CA VAL A 164 -8.97 -3.83 -18.54
C VAL A 164 -9.82 -3.85 -17.28
N SER A 165 -9.58 -2.95 -16.33
CA SER A 165 -10.42 -2.88 -15.13
C SER A 165 -11.83 -2.42 -15.51
N GLU A 166 -12.85 -3.11 -14.99
CA GLU A 166 -14.26 -2.75 -15.17
C GLU A 166 -14.61 -1.40 -14.52
N ARG A 167 -13.79 -0.95 -13.57
CA ARG A 167 -13.90 0.35 -12.94
C ARG A 167 -13.07 1.34 -13.76
N GLY A 168 -13.73 2.17 -14.56
CA GLY A 168 -13.12 3.02 -15.60
C GLY A 168 -11.98 3.99 -15.20
N ASN A 169 -11.60 4.07 -13.93
CA ASN A 169 -10.46 4.86 -13.43
C ASN A 169 -9.28 4.01 -12.94
N GLU A 170 -9.37 2.68 -12.96
CA GLU A 170 -8.28 1.81 -12.51
C GLU A 170 -7.38 1.41 -13.68
N LEU A 171 -6.07 1.35 -13.40
CA LEU A 171 -5.09 0.90 -14.38
C LEU A 171 -5.35 -0.56 -14.77
N PRO A 172 -5.12 -0.95 -16.05
CA PRO A 172 -5.18 -2.34 -16.48
C PRO A 172 -4.41 -3.30 -15.58
N GLN A 173 -5.05 -4.42 -15.22
CA GLN A 173 -4.47 -5.44 -14.37
C GLN A 173 -3.63 -6.41 -15.20
N GLN A 174 -2.40 -6.67 -14.75
CA GLN A 174 -1.50 -7.66 -15.35
C GLN A 174 -1.56 -8.97 -14.57
N LEU A 175 -2.15 -10.00 -15.18
CA LEU A 175 -2.23 -11.36 -14.65
C LEU A 175 -1.11 -12.21 -15.27
N GLY A 176 -0.36 -12.96 -14.45
CA GLY A 176 0.78 -13.75 -14.91
C GLY A 176 2.11 -13.03 -14.81
N ASN A 177 3.07 -13.36 -15.69
CA ASN A 177 4.41 -12.79 -15.63
C ASN A 177 4.38 -11.32 -16.08
N LYS A 178 4.77 -10.41 -15.18
CA LYS A 178 4.73 -8.96 -15.39
C LYS A 178 5.50 -8.50 -16.64
N THR A 179 6.61 -9.15 -17.01
CA THR A 179 7.37 -8.82 -18.24
C THR A 179 6.60 -9.20 -19.49
N GLU A 180 5.95 -10.36 -19.47
CA GLU A 180 5.12 -10.80 -20.59
C GLU A 180 3.91 -9.91 -20.75
N CYS A 181 3.23 -9.56 -19.65
CA CYS A 181 2.12 -8.61 -19.67
C CYS A 181 2.53 -7.22 -20.18
N ALA A 182 3.75 -6.78 -19.88
CA ALA A 182 4.29 -5.53 -20.42
C ALA A 182 4.41 -5.59 -21.95
N LEU A 183 4.92 -6.71 -22.48
CA LEU A 183 5.05 -6.93 -23.92
C LEU A 183 3.67 -7.09 -24.60
N LEU A 184 2.72 -7.78 -23.97
CA LEU A 184 1.35 -7.90 -24.48
C LEU A 184 0.65 -6.53 -24.52
N GLY A 185 0.83 -5.71 -23.49
CA GLY A 185 0.36 -4.32 -23.49
C GLY A 185 1.04 -3.47 -24.57
N PHE A 186 2.28 -3.78 -24.94
CA PHE A 186 2.96 -3.14 -26.07
C PHE A 186 2.38 -3.55 -27.42
N VAL A 187 1.91 -4.80 -27.59
CA VAL A 187 1.18 -5.21 -28.80
C VAL A 187 -0.14 -4.44 -28.95
N GLN A 188 -0.87 -4.26 -27.85
CA GLN A 188 -2.07 -3.42 -27.83
C GLN A 188 -1.75 -1.96 -28.17
N HIS A 189 -0.65 -1.41 -27.64
CA HIS A 189 -0.18 -0.07 -27.98
C HIS A 189 0.15 0.08 -29.47
N LEU A 190 0.77 -0.93 -30.08
CA LEU A 190 1.06 -0.95 -31.53
C LEU A 190 -0.21 -0.93 -32.40
N GLY A 191 -1.39 -1.16 -31.81
CA GLY A 191 -2.68 -1.18 -32.51
C GLY A 191 -3.13 -2.59 -32.93
N ALA A 192 -2.54 -3.64 -32.37
CA ALA A 192 -2.90 -5.03 -32.65
C ALA A 192 -3.52 -5.72 -31.42
N SER A 193 -4.46 -6.64 -31.65
CA SER A 193 -5.05 -7.48 -30.61
C SER A 193 -4.21 -8.76 -30.46
N TYR A 194 -3.57 -8.95 -29.31
CA TYR A 194 -2.84 -10.19 -29.05
C TYR A 194 -3.82 -11.37 -28.83
N GLU A 195 -5.03 -11.07 -28.37
CA GLU A 195 -6.13 -12.03 -28.21
C GLU A 195 -6.54 -12.63 -29.56
N ASP A 196 -6.66 -11.81 -30.60
CA ASP A 196 -7.01 -12.28 -31.95
C ASP A 196 -5.90 -13.16 -32.53
N ILE A 197 -4.64 -12.77 -32.33
CA ILE A 197 -3.48 -13.57 -32.74
C ILE A 197 -3.46 -14.92 -32.01
N ARG A 198 -3.77 -14.93 -30.71
CA ARG A 198 -3.86 -16.16 -29.91
C ARG A 198 -5.06 -17.03 -30.29
N ALA A 199 -6.17 -16.44 -30.74
CA ALA A 199 -7.31 -17.18 -31.27
C ALA A 199 -6.97 -17.88 -32.60
N GLN A 200 -6.14 -17.24 -33.44
CA GLN A 200 -5.62 -17.85 -34.68
C GLN A 200 -4.56 -18.93 -34.41
N TRP A 201 -3.78 -18.77 -33.34
CA TRP A 201 -2.72 -19.68 -32.92
C TRP A 201 -2.98 -20.23 -31.50
N PRO A 202 -3.99 -21.08 -31.33
CA PRO A 202 -4.36 -21.62 -30.01
C PRO A 202 -3.27 -22.55 -29.47
N GLU A 203 -3.27 -22.81 -28.16
CA GLU A 203 -2.19 -23.54 -27.48
C GLU A 203 -1.97 -24.94 -28.07
N GLU A 204 -3.03 -25.60 -28.53
CA GLU A 204 -2.99 -26.93 -29.16
C GLU A 204 -2.32 -26.92 -30.54
N SER A 205 -2.24 -25.76 -31.19
CA SER A 205 -1.57 -25.59 -32.49
C SER A 205 -0.05 -25.45 -32.37
N LEU A 206 0.45 -25.18 -31.15
CA LEU A 206 1.87 -24.98 -30.89
C LEU A 206 2.60 -26.33 -30.95
N VAL A 207 3.62 -26.41 -31.79
CA VAL A 207 4.38 -27.66 -32.00
C VAL A 207 5.20 -28.00 -30.77
N LYS A 208 5.86 -27.00 -30.19
CA LYS A 208 6.66 -27.16 -28.97
C LYS A 208 6.85 -25.84 -28.26
N VAL A 209 6.70 -25.86 -26.94
CA VAL A 209 7.04 -24.72 -26.08
C VAL A 209 8.22 -25.11 -25.18
N PHE A 210 9.28 -24.32 -25.26
CA PHE A 210 10.41 -24.35 -24.33
C PHE A 210 10.22 -23.22 -23.34
N THR A 211 9.71 -23.57 -22.15
CA THR A 211 9.51 -22.63 -21.05
C THR A 211 10.81 -21.96 -20.62
N PHE A 212 10.68 -20.81 -19.97
CA PHE A 212 11.82 -20.08 -19.46
C PHE A 212 12.67 -20.96 -18.53
N ASN A 213 13.97 -20.97 -18.78
CA ASN A 213 14.94 -21.69 -17.97
C ASN A 213 16.03 -20.72 -17.54
N SER A 214 16.34 -20.68 -16.24
CA SER A 214 17.30 -19.73 -15.65
C SER A 214 18.73 -19.87 -16.17
N VAL A 215 19.14 -21.08 -16.58
CA VAL A 215 20.46 -21.33 -17.20
C VAL A 215 20.49 -20.80 -18.63
N ARG A 216 19.42 -21.05 -19.40
CA ARG A 216 19.30 -20.60 -20.80
C ARG A 216 18.93 -19.11 -20.92
N LYS A 217 18.36 -18.53 -19.87
CA LYS A 217 17.78 -17.18 -19.77
C LYS A 217 16.90 -16.80 -20.97
N SER A 218 16.19 -17.78 -21.53
CA SER A 218 15.35 -17.61 -22.71
C SER A 218 14.14 -18.56 -22.69
N MET A 219 13.10 -18.17 -23.41
CA MET A 219 11.89 -18.93 -23.71
C MET A 219 11.70 -18.96 -25.22
N SER A 220 11.30 -20.10 -25.76
CA SER A 220 11.07 -20.27 -27.19
C SER A 220 9.80 -21.05 -27.49
N THR A 221 9.06 -20.63 -28.50
CA THR A 221 7.85 -21.32 -28.98
C THR A 221 8.02 -21.65 -30.45
N VAL A 222 7.72 -22.89 -30.82
CA VAL A 222 7.78 -23.42 -32.18
C VAL A 222 6.35 -23.54 -32.70
N ILE A 223 6.09 -22.91 -33.84
CA ILE A 223 4.84 -23.01 -34.58
C ILE A 223 5.07 -23.59 -35.97
N ARG A 224 4.00 -24.07 -36.60
CA ARG A 224 3.97 -24.27 -38.05
C ARG A 224 4.17 -22.92 -38.74
N ASN A 225 4.73 -22.92 -39.94
CA ASN A 225 5.18 -21.71 -40.60
C ASN A 225 4.20 -20.53 -40.49
N LEU A 226 4.71 -19.38 -40.06
CA LEU A 226 3.92 -18.14 -39.97
C LEU A 226 3.44 -17.67 -41.34
N GLU A 227 4.22 -17.92 -42.40
CA GLU A 227 3.88 -17.54 -43.77
C GLU A 227 3.04 -18.65 -44.42
N PRO A 228 1.78 -18.38 -44.82
CA PRO A 228 0.93 -19.36 -45.48
C PRO A 228 1.59 -19.90 -46.76
N GLY A 229 1.57 -21.22 -46.93
CA GLY A 229 2.07 -21.89 -48.14
C GLY A 229 3.57 -22.21 -48.16
N ARG A 230 4.34 -21.79 -47.15
CA ARG A 230 5.77 -22.14 -47.05
C ARG A 230 5.95 -23.33 -46.11
N GLN A 231 6.63 -24.38 -46.55
CA GLN A 231 6.95 -25.53 -45.67
C GLN A 231 8.00 -25.13 -44.61
N GLY A 232 7.87 -25.68 -43.41
CA GLY A 232 8.81 -25.47 -42.31
C GLY A 232 8.17 -25.05 -41.00
N TYR A 233 9.03 -24.65 -40.06
CA TYR A 233 8.65 -24.20 -38.72
C TYR A 233 9.14 -22.78 -38.49
N SER A 234 8.37 -22.00 -37.73
CA SER A 234 8.83 -20.71 -37.21
C SER A 234 9.11 -20.84 -35.72
N VAL A 235 10.30 -20.38 -35.29
CA VAL A 235 10.70 -20.40 -33.90
C VAL A 235 10.79 -18.97 -33.40
N PHE A 236 9.95 -18.64 -32.43
CA PHE A 236 10.03 -17.38 -31.70
C PHE A 236 10.85 -17.58 -30.44
N THR A 237 11.73 -16.63 -30.13
CA THR A 237 12.56 -16.67 -28.92
C THR A 237 12.56 -15.31 -28.26
N LYS A 238 12.47 -15.29 -26.93
CA LYS A 238 12.64 -14.12 -26.08
C LYS A 238 13.55 -14.46 -24.92
N GLY A 239 14.26 -13.48 -24.39
CA GLY A 239 15.22 -13.70 -23.32
C GLY A 239 16.10 -12.48 -23.10
N ALA A 240 17.13 -12.66 -22.27
CA ALA A 240 18.14 -11.62 -22.06
C ALA A 240 18.84 -11.29 -23.39
N SER A 241 19.03 -10.00 -23.67
CA SER A 241 19.52 -9.52 -24.96
C SER A 241 20.89 -10.10 -25.30
N GLU A 242 21.80 -10.18 -24.33
CA GLU A 242 23.13 -10.76 -24.47
C GLU A 242 23.09 -12.26 -24.83
N MET A 243 22.08 -12.98 -24.34
CA MET A 243 21.94 -14.42 -24.57
C MET A 243 21.32 -14.72 -25.94
N VAL A 244 20.30 -13.95 -26.33
CA VAL A 244 19.64 -14.12 -27.63
C VAL A 244 20.55 -13.63 -28.76
N LEU A 245 21.22 -12.48 -28.58
CA LEU A 245 22.14 -11.93 -29.57
C LEU A 245 23.34 -12.84 -29.80
N LYS A 246 23.91 -13.44 -28.74
CA LYS A 246 25.01 -14.41 -28.87
C LYS A 246 24.62 -15.61 -29.75
N LYS A 247 23.40 -16.14 -29.57
CA LYS A 247 22.88 -17.25 -30.40
C LYS A 247 22.66 -16.82 -31.85
N TYR A 248 22.09 -15.62 -32.05
CA TYR A 248 21.89 -15.06 -33.38
C TYR A 248 23.22 -14.92 -34.12
N LEU A 249 24.22 -14.28 -33.53
CA LEU A 249 25.54 -14.09 -34.13
C LEU A 249 26.24 -15.42 -34.44
N ALA A 250 26.15 -16.41 -33.55
CA ALA A 250 26.71 -17.74 -33.80
C ALA A 250 26.03 -18.49 -34.96
N SER A 251 24.80 -18.11 -35.31
CA SER A 251 24.08 -18.68 -36.46
C SER A 251 24.53 -18.08 -37.80
N PHE A 252 25.20 -16.92 -37.76
CA PHE A 252 25.70 -16.18 -38.93
C PHE A 252 27.22 -16.21 -39.05
N SER A 253 27.96 -16.77 -38.09
CA SER A 253 29.38 -17.02 -38.31
C SER A 253 29.50 -18.06 -39.42
N PRO A 254 30.25 -17.78 -40.50
CA PRO A 254 30.62 -18.84 -41.43
C PRO A 254 31.35 -19.87 -40.60
N THR A 255 30.80 -21.08 -40.54
CA THR A 255 31.55 -22.24 -40.12
C THR A 255 32.82 -22.28 -40.97
N GLU A 256 33.98 -22.14 -40.34
CA GLU A 256 35.26 -22.53 -40.96
C GLU A 256 35.19 -23.98 -41.44
#